data_AF-A0A3D4QUE2-F1
#
_entry.id   AF-A0A3D4QUE2-F1
#
_cell.length_a   1.000
_cell.length_b   1.000
_cell.length_c   1.000
_cell.angle_alpha   90.00
_cell.angle_beta   90.00
_cell.angle_gamma   90.00
#
_symmetry.space_group_name_H-M   'P 1'
#
loop_
_entity.id
_entity.type
_entity.pdbx_description
1 polymer ?
#
loop_
_entity_poly.entity_id
_entity_poly.type
_entity_poly.pdbx_seq_one_letter_code
_entity_poly.pdbx_strand_id
1 'polypeptide(L)'
;GSFKAETFESLFAFRLNCKYDFKNIVTAAEFFYDGVLECENFYSFNVIEMEGVNAEKIYIYPSSASKLEIATGTNINISTTRGLDRVFKSLPKSLSNAYYTRLKLLPVSIMTLISIEGDNINIDHVKADRVSGLNVKIGDLCVIDRVEYKGNIEVSEKAIINEVIKL
;
A
#
# COMPACT_ATOMS: atom_id res chain seq x y z
N GLY A 1 -6.13 24.22 11.47
CA GLY A 1 -7.44 24.00 10.85
C GLY A 1 -7.64 22.52 10.58
N SER A 2 -8.85 22.11 10.22
CA SER A 2 -9.15 20.75 9.76
C SER A 2 -9.68 20.79 8.34
N PHE A 3 -9.23 19.86 7.49
CA PHE A 3 -9.80 19.67 6.16
C PHE A 3 -10.75 18.49 6.15
N LYS A 4 -11.84 18.59 5.40
CA LYS A 4 -12.80 17.50 5.23
C LYS A 4 -13.17 17.39 3.76
N ALA A 5 -13.11 16.18 3.23
CA ALA A 5 -13.48 15.87 1.85
C ALA A 5 -13.78 14.37 1.73
N GLU A 6 -14.55 13.99 0.72
CA GLU A 6 -14.70 12.57 0.38
C GLU A 6 -13.38 11.99 -0.15
N THR A 7 -12.73 12.70 -1.07
CA THR A 7 -11.42 12.33 -1.62
C THR A 7 -10.45 13.48 -1.52
N PHE A 8 -9.27 13.19 -0.98
CA PHE A 8 -8.08 14.01 -1.13
C PHE A 8 -7.19 13.41 -2.22
N GLU A 9 -6.91 14.18 -3.27
CA GLU A 9 -6.06 13.77 -4.39
C GLU A 9 -4.83 14.70 -4.45
N SER A 10 -3.64 14.14 -4.26
CA SER A 10 -2.38 14.88 -4.36
C SER A 10 -1.71 14.64 -5.71
N LEU A 11 -1.63 15.70 -6.52
CA LEU A 11 -0.97 15.68 -7.84
C LEU A 11 0.46 16.23 -7.80
N PHE A 12 0.83 16.88 -6.70
CA PHE A 12 2.15 17.44 -6.46
C PHE A 12 2.67 16.94 -5.10
N ALA A 13 3.98 17.13 -4.86
CA ALA A 13 4.56 16.77 -3.58
C ALA A 13 3.81 17.48 -2.44
N PHE A 14 3.36 16.74 -1.44
CA PHE A 14 2.53 17.28 -0.37
C PHE A 14 2.84 16.64 0.98
N ARG A 15 2.97 17.49 2.00
CA ARG A 15 3.06 17.07 3.39
C ARG A 15 1.74 17.37 4.09
N LEU A 16 1.04 16.32 4.51
CA LEU A 16 -0.16 16.45 5.33
C LEU A 16 0.27 16.70 6.79
N ASN A 17 0.08 17.93 7.27
CA ASN A 17 0.51 18.36 8.61
C ASN A 17 -0.64 18.99 9.41
N CYS A 18 -1.87 18.57 9.12
CA CYS A 18 -3.07 19.14 9.71
C CYS A 18 -4.09 18.03 10.02
N LYS A 19 -5.09 18.38 10.84
CA LYS A 19 -6.22 17.49 11.09
C LYS A 19 -6.99 17.30 9.79
N TYR A 20 -7.43 16.08 9.53
CA TYR A 20 -8.19 15.77 8.33
C TYR A 20 -9.33 14.79 8.62
N ASP A 21 -10.30 14.78 7.71
CA ASP A 21 -11.40 13.80 7.64
C ASP A 21 -11.61 13.50 6.14
N PHE A 22 -10.81 12.55 5.65
CA PHE A 22 -10.80 12.10 4.26
C PHE A 22 -11.14 10.62 4.22
N LYS A 23 -12.18 10.24 3.47
CA LYS A 23 -12.49 8.82 3.26
C LYS A 23 -11.48 8.18 2.32
N ASN A 24 -11.12 8.89 1.25
CA ASN A 24 -10.21 8.40 0.23
C ASN A 24 -8.99 9.32 0.11
N ILE A 25 -7.81 8.72 0.01
CA ILE A 25 -6.56 9.43 -0.22
C ILE A 25 -5.87 8.81 -1.44
N VAL A 26 -5.63 9.64 -2.46
CA VAL A 26 -4.97 9.25 -3.71
C VAL A 26 -3.74 10.13 -3.91
N THR A 27 -2.57 9.54 -4.11
CA THR A 27 -1.31 10.27 -4.25
C THR A 27 -0.58 9.87 -5.54
N ALA A 28 -0.43 10.82 -6.46
CA ALA A 28 0.31 10.64 -7.71
C ALA A 28 1.78 11.13 -7.61
N ALA A 29 2.06 11.95 -6.61
CA ALA A 29 3.37 12.53 -6.32
C ALA A 29 3.80 12.19 -4.88
N GLU A 30 4.99 12.65 -4.48
CA GLU A 30 5.53 12.39 -3.15
C GLU A 30 4.57 12.82 -2.04
N PHE A 31 4.35 11.95 -1.06
CA PHE A 31 3.42 12.22 0.02
C PHE A 31 4.03 11.93 1.39
N PHE A 32 3.94 12.91 2.28
CA PHE A 32 4.55 12.88 3.60
C PHE A 32 3.48 13.03 4.69
N TYR A 33 3.55 12.19 5.72
CA TYR A 33 2.68 12.31 6.89
C TYR A 33 3.42 11.87 8.15
N ASP A 34 3.43 12.71 9.18
CA ASP A 34 4.12 12.43 10.44
C ASP A 34 3.20 11.66 11.39
N GLY A 35 2.97 10.37 11.10
CA GLY A 35 2.18 9.44 11.92
C GLY A 35 1.55 8.30 11.14
N VAL A 36 0.54 7.66 11.73
CA VAL A 36 -0.28 6.62 11.08
C VAL A 36 -1.48 7.25 10.38
N LEU A 37 -1.53 7.12 9.06
CA LEU A 37 -2.61 7.63 8.23
C LEU A 37 -3.85 6.73 8.32
N GLU A 38 -4.97 7.26 8.77
CA GLU A 38 -6.26 6.56 8.84
C GLU A 38 -7.21 7.04 7.74
N CYS A 39 -7.79 6.12 6.97
CA CYS A 39 -8.82 6.41 5.96
C CYS A 39 -9.57 5.13 5.53
N GLU A 40 -10.59 5.22 4.68
CA GLU A 40 -11.25 4.02 4.12
C GLU A 40 -10.40 3.43 2.98
N ASN A 41 -9.90 4.28 2.07
CA ASN A 41 -9.10 3.85 0.93
C ASN A 41 -7.86 4.70 0.72
N PHE A 42 -6.68 4.07 0.72
CA PHE A 42 -5.40 4.68 0.40
C PHE A 42 -4.82 4.12 -0.90
N TYR A 43 -4.51 5.00 -1.85
CA TYR A 43 -3.84 4.65 -3.10
C TYR A 43 -2.62 5.54 -3.31
N SER A 44 -1.43 4.94 -3.29
CA SER A 44 -0.18 5.62 -3.61
C SER A 44 0.47 5.06 -4.86
N PHE A 45 0.87 5.97 -5.74
CA PHE A 45 1.55 5.68 -7.00
C PHE A 45 2.98 6.21 -7.03
N ASN A 46 3.49 6.73 -5.92
CA ASN A 46 4.80 7.37 -5.83
C ASN A 46 5.40 7.19 -4.42
N VAL A 47 6.53 7.86 -4.18
CA VAL A 47 7.24 7.83 -2.90
C VAL A 47 6.34 8.31 -1.77
N ILE A 48 6.32 7.54 -0.68
CA ILE A 48 5.62 7.89 0.55
C ILE A 48 6.60 7.87 1.71
N GLU A 49 6.42 8.79 2.65
CA GLU A 49 7.14 8.80 3.92
C GLU A 49 6.14 9.04 5.05
N MET A 50 5.87 7.97 5.80
CA MET A 50 4.98 7.99 6.96
C MET A 50 5.26 6.81 7.89
N GLU A 51 4.85 6.91 9.15
CA GLU A 51 4.99 5.82 10.13
C GLU A 51 4.15 4.61 9.69
N GLY A 52 2.88 4.84 9.36
CA GLY A 52 2.00 3.77 8.93
C GLY A 52 0.77 4.21 8.18
N VAL A 53 0.02 3.23 7.69
CA VAL A 53 -1.32 3.43 7.14
C VAL A 53 -2.27 2.37 7.68
N ASN A 54 -3.45 2.81 8.11
CA ASN A 54 -4.56 1.95 8.52
C ASN A 54 -5.79 2.25 7.65
N ALA A 55 -6.17 1.31 6.78
CA ALA A 55 -7.32 1.50 5.90
C ALA A 55 -7.99 0.18 5.50
N GLU A 56 -9.28 0.22 5.15
CA GLU A 56 -9.97 -0.96 4.60
C GLU A 56 -9.30 -1.44 3.31
N LYS A 57 -8.75 -0.48 2.54
CA LYS A 57 -8.02 -0.77 1.32
C LYS A 57 -6.76 0.06 1.18
N ILE A 58 -5.66 -0.63 0.92
CA ILE A 58 -4.34 -0.04 0.69
C ILE A 58 -3.83 -0.54 -0.66
N TYR A 59 -3.52 0.40 -1.56
CA TYR A 59 -2.73 0.14 -2.75
C TYR A 59 -1.48 1.00 -2.72
N ILE A 60 -0.32 0.38 -2.89
CA ILE A 60 0.96 1.09 -2.94
C ILE A 60 1.77 0.57 -4.12
N TYR A 61 2.26 1.48 -4.95
CA TYR A 61 3.29 1.17 -5.94
C TYR A 61 4.66 1.07 -5.23
N PRO A 62 5.39 -0.07 -5.32
CA PRO A 62 6.63 -0.27 -4.58
C PRO A 62 7.74 0.69 -5.03
N SER A 63 8.43 1.30 -4.06
CA SER A 63 9.61 2.14 -4.28
C SER A 63 10.56 2.03 -3.08
N SER A 64 11.85 1.87 -3.36
CA SER A 64 12.94 1.85 -2.37
C SER A 64 13.19 3.21 -1.71
N ALA A 65 12.70 4.30 -2.30
CA ALA A 65 12.76 5.62 -1.68
C ALA A 65 11.64 5.86 -0.66
N SER A 66 10.61 5.00 -0.64
CA SER A 66 9.54 5.11 0.35
C SER A 66 9.98 4.63 1.72
N LYS A 67 9.48 5.30 2.75
CA LYS A 67 9.59 4.91 4.15
C LYS A 67 8.19 4.69 4.70
N LEU A 68 7.85 3.44 4.94
CA LEU A 68 6.59 3.03 5.55
C LEU A 68 6.90 1.90 6.50
N GLU A 69 6.67 2.08 7.81
CA GLU A 69 6.98 1.04 8.78
C GLU A 69 5.86 -0.01 8.82
N ILE A 70 4.61 0.44 8.85
CA ILE A 70 3.47 -0.42 9.11
C ILE A 70 2.33 -0.20 8.11
N ALA A 71 1.78 -1.29 7.56
CA ALA A 71 0.52 -1.28 6.81
C ALA A 71 -0.51 -2.20 7.48
N THR A 72 -1.61 -1.65 7.98
CA THR A 72 -2.72 -2.40 8.57
C THR A 72 -4.02 -2.21 7.80
N GLY A 73 -4.82 -3.25 7.60
CA GLY A 73 -6.07 -3.08 6.86
C GLY A 73 -6.83 -4.35 6.54
N THR A 74 -7.87 -4.23 5.71
CA THR A 74 -8.61 -5.42 5.22
C THR A 74 -8.02 -5.95 3.92
N ASN A 75 -7.71 -5.07 2.97
CA ASN A 75 -7.19 -5.44 1.66
C ASN A 75 -5.92 -4.64 1.35
N ILE A 76 -4.77 -5.29 1.48
CA ILE A 76 -3.46 -4.67 1.27
C ILE A 76 -2.86 -5.19 -0.03
N ASN A 77 -2.55 -4.26 -0.93
CA ASN A 77 -1.93 -4.55 -2.20
C ASN A 77 -0.71 -3.65 -2.44
N ILE A 78 0.49 -4.19 -2.24
CA ILE A 78 1.74 -3.50 -2.55
C ILE A 78 2.32 -4.17 -3.79
N SER A 79 2.03 -3.63 -4.98
CA SER A 79 2.43 -4.30 -6.23
C SER A 79 2.61 -3.39 -7.42
N THR A 80 3.52 -3.81 -8.30
CA THR A 80 3.70 -3.25 -9.65
C THR A 80 2.57 -3.60 -10.61
N THR A 81 1.99 -4.77 -10.40
CA THR A 81 1.06 -5.39 -11.33
C THR A 81 -0.26 -5.73 -10.66
N ARG A 82 -1.30 -4.96 -10.97
CA ARG A 82 -2.67 -5.40 -11.30
C ARG A 82 -3.54 -4.20 -11.63
N GLY A 83 -4.62 -4.41 -12.38
CA GLY A 83 -5.55 -3.33 -12.73
C GLY A 83 -6.12 -2.67 -11.47
N LEU A 84 -6.23 -1.35 -11.49
CA LEU A 84 -6.91 -0.61 -10.43
C LEU A 84 -8.32 -1.19 -10.26
N ASP A 85 -8.70 -1.44 -9.02
CA ASP A 85 -9.95 -2.10 -8.72
C ASP A 85 -11.16 -1.21 -9.01
N ARG A 86 -12.36 -1.77 -8.85
CA ARG A 86 -13.60 -1.05 -9.12
C ARG A 86 -13.80 0.15 -8.19
N VAL A 87 -13.34 0.07 -6.94
CA VAL A 87 -13.44 1.15 -5.95
C VAL A 87 -12.60 2.33 -6.40
N PHE A 88 -11.32 2.11 -6.73
CA PHE A 88 -10.46 3.18 -7.27
C PHE A 88 -11.07 3.84 -8.51
N LYS A 89 -11.59 3.01 -9.42
CA LYS A 89 -12.15 3.48 -10.69
C LYS A 89 -13.37 4.37 -10.52
N SER A 90 -14.15 4.19 -9.46
CA SER A 90 -15.35 4.98 -9.13
C SER A 90 -15.08 6.19 -8.23
N LEU A 91 -13.89 6.32 -7.63
CA LEU A 91 -13.60 7.47 -6.76
C LEU A 91 -13.74 8.81 -7.50
N PRO A 92 -14.32 9.85 -6.85
CA PRO A 92 -14.28 11.20 -7.39
C PRO A 92 -12.84 11.70 -7.35
N LYS A 93 -12.28 11.96 -8.53
CA LYS A 93 -10.89 12.41 -8.71
C LYS A 93 -10.74 13.23 -9.99
N SER A 94 -9.77 14.14 -9.99
CA SER A 94 -9.52 15.10 -11.06
C SER A 94 -8.89 14.44 -12.28
N LEU A 95 -8.02 13.45 -12.08
CA LEU A 95 -7.35 12.75 -13.18
C LEU A 95 -8.05 11.45 -13.57
N SER A 96 -8.05 11.15 -14.88
CA SER A 96 -8.67 9.94 -15.40
C SER A 96 -7.98 8.65 -14.90
N ASN A 97 -8.72 7.54 -14.87
CA ASN A 97 -8.16 6.20 -14.58
C ASN A 97 -6.99 5.82 -15.51
N ALA A 98 -6.99 6.34 -16.74
CA ALA A 98 -5.91 6.11 -17.71
C ALA A 98 -4.60 6.77 -17.27
N TYR A 99 -4.64 7.94 -16.62
CA TYR A 99 -3.45 8.60 -16.09
C TYR A 99 -2.73 7.71 -15.06
N TYR A 100 -3.47 7.26 -14.04
CA TYR A 100 -2.93 6.41 -12.98
C TYR A 100 -2.44 5.05 -13.49
N THR A 101 -3.09 4.49 -14.51
CA THR A 101 -2.65 3.25 -15.13
C THR A 101 -1.30 3.40 -15.83
N ARG A 102 -0.97 4.59 -16.34
CA ARG A 102 0.32 4.87 -16.99
C ARG A 102 1.46 5.09 -16.01
N LEU A 103 1.17 5.42 -14.74
CA LEU A 103 2.20 5.52 -13.68
C LEU A 103 2.90 4.19 -13.41
N LYS A 104 2.34 3.06 -13.87
CA LYS A 104 2.99 1.74 -13.83
C LYS A 104 4.31 1.65 -14.60
N LEU A 105 4.57 2.59 -15.51
CA LEU A 105 5.81 2.69 -16.26
C LEU A 105 6.95 3.32 -15.46
N LEU A 106 6.68 3.78 -14.23
CA LEU A 106 7.73 4.24 -13.34
C LEU A 106 8.68 3.07 -12.98
N PRO A 107 9.94 3.36 -12.65
CA PRO A 107 10.85 2.33 -12.15
C PRO A 107 10.31 1.71 -10.87
N VAL A 108 10.25 0.39 -10.81
CA VAL A 108 10.01 -0.34 -9.57
C VAL A 108 11.33 -0.60 -8.85
N SER A 109 11.30 -0.54 -7.52
CA SER A 109 12.36 -1.05 -6.67
C SER A 109 11.77 -1.67 -5.40
N ILE A 110 12.59 -2.41 -4.65
CA ILE A 110 12.15 -3.12 -3.44
C ILE A 110 11.81 -2.11 -2.34
N MET A 111 10.55 -2.10 -1.89
CA MET A 111 10.08 -1.32 -0.75
C MET A 111 10.35 -2.09 0.55
N THR A 112 10.85 -1.43 1.58
CA THR A 112 11.05 -2.05 2.90
C THR A 112 9.97 -1.59 3.87
N LEU A 113 9.38 -2.54 4.59
CA LEU A 113 8.44 -2.31 5.68
C LEU A 113 8.86 -3.13 6.90
N ILE A 114 8.37 -2.78 8.09
CA ILE A 114 8.54 -3.62 9.29
C ILE A 114 7.44 -4.67 9.32
N SER A 115 6.17 -4.25 9.21
CA SER A 115 5.03 -5.14 9.38
C SER A 115 3.88 -4.85 8.41
N ILE A 116 3.27 -5.92 7.90
CA ILE A 116 2.06 -5.87 7.08
C ILE A 116 1.01 -6.78 7.72
N GLU A 117 -0.13 -6.23 8.12
CA GLU A 117 -1.20 -6.96 8.79
C GLU A 117 -2.56 -6.70 8.14
N GLY A 118 -3.25 -7.75 7.73
CA GLY A 118 -4.60 -7.58 7.19
C GLY A 118 -5.24 -8.85 6.67
N ASP A 119 -6.52 -8.78 6.32
CA ASP A 119 -7.26 -9.99 5.93
C ASP A 119 -6.77 -10.55 4.59
N ASN A 120 -6.67 -9.72 3.55
CA ASN A 120 -6.21 -10.13 2.23
C ASN A 120 -4.96 -9.33 1.86
N ILE A 121 -3.82 -10.01 1.76
CA ILE A 121 -2.53 -9.40 1.47
C ILE A 121 -2.03 -9.92 0.12
N ASN A 122 -1.68 -9.01 -0.78
CA ASN A 122 -1.03 -9.32 -2.05
C ASN A 122 0.16 -8.38 -2.25
N ILE A 123 1.38 -8.90 -2.14
CA ILE A 123 2.59 -8.08 -2.22
C ILE A 123 3.58 -8.61 -3.26
N ASP A 124 4.25 -7.72 -3.98
CA ASP A 124 5.45 -7.98 -4.78
C ASP A 124 6.49 -6.86 -4.56
N HIS A 125 7.78 -7.17 -4.77
CA HIS A 125 8.88 -6.22 -4.53
C HIS A 125 8.91 -5.64 -3.12
N VAL A 126 8.68 -6.48 -2.10
CA VAL A 126 8.65 -6.05 -0.69
C VAL A 126 9.69 -6.81 0.14
N LYS A 127 10.43 -6.08 0.96
CA LYS A 127 11.16 -6.63 2.10
C LYS A 127 10.38 -6.32 3.38
N ALA A 128 10.08 -7.32 4.20
CA ALA A 128 9.41 -7.10 5.49
C ALA A 128 9.80 -8.11 6.57
N ASP A 129 9.79 -7.68 7.83
CA ASP A 129 10.07 -8.58 8.95
C ASP A 129 8.87 -9.50 9.22
N ARG A 130 7.64 -8.97 9.11
CA ARG A 130 6.42 -9.75 9.36
C ARG A 130 5.31 -9.45 8.37
N VAL A 131 4.66 -10.51 7.90
CA VAL A 131 3.40 -10.44 7.15
C VAL A 131 2.39 -11.36 7.84
N SER A 132 1.24 -10.83 8.26
CA SER A 132 0.21 -11.59 8.96
C SER A 132 -1.17 -11.36 8.35
N GLY A 133 -1.87 -12.42 7.96
CA GLY A 133 -3.21 -12.25 7.39
C GLY A 133 -4.10 -13.48 7.31
N LEU A 134 -5.34 -13.30 6.83
CA LEU A 134 -6.23 -14.42 6.57
C LEU A 134 -5.81 -15.14 5.27
N ASN A 135 -5.69 -14.39 4.17
CA ASN A 135 -5.23 -14.87 2.88
C ASN A 135 -4.00 -14.06 2.45
N VAL A 136 -2.88 -14.74 2.25
CA VAL A 136 -1.59 -14.10 1.97
C VAL A 136 -1.05 -14.55 0.61
N LYS A 137 -0.75 -13.60 -0.25
CA LYS A 137 -0.10 -13.82 -1.55
C LYS A 137 1.22 -13.05 -1.62
N ILE A 138 2.31 -13.80 -1.64
CA ILE A 138 3.67 -13.29 -1.78
C ILE A 138 4.13 -13.51 -3.22
N GLY A 139 4.27 -12.42 -3.96
CA GLY A 139 4.73 -12.38 -5.35
C GLY A 139 6.25 -12.35 -5.49
N ASP A 140 6.70 -12.01 -6.69
CA ASP A 140 8.12 -11.98 -7.04
C ASP A 140 8.89 -10.92 -6.26
N LEU A 141 10.19 -11.17 -6.06
CA LEU A 141 11.14 -10.22 -5.46
C LEU A 141 10.76 -9.78 -4.03
N CYS A 142 10.09 -10.67 -3.29
CA CYS A 142 9.83 -10.50 -1.88
C CYS A 142 10.88 -11.19 -1.01
N VAL A 143 11.26 -10.56 0.10
CA VAL A 143 12.11 -11.13 1.14
C VAL A 143 11.44 -10.90 2.49
N ILE A 144 10.89 -11.96 3.08
CA ILE A 144 10.06 -11.88 4.28
C ILE A 144 10.63 -12.75 5.39
N ASP A 145 10.83 -12.20 6.60
CA ASP A 145 11.37 -13.01 7.70
C ASP A 145 10.31 -13.96 8.25
N ARG A 146 9.08 -13.50 8.49
CA ARG A 146 7.97 -14.35 8.97
C ARG A 146 6.66 -14.07 8.25
N VAL A 147 6.02 -15.13 7.77
CA VAL A 147 4.65 -15.09 7.25
C VAL A 147 3.72 -15.91 8.16
N GLU A 148 2.68 -15.26 8.67
CA GLU A 148 1.61 -15.87 9.47
C GLU A 148 0.30 -15.83 8.68
N TYR A 149 -0.39 -16.97 8.58
CA TYR A 149 -1.66 -17.02 7.86
C TYR A 149 -2.67 -17.98 8.51
N LYS A 150 -3.97 -17.68 8.36
CA LYS A 150 -5.07 -18.54 8.85
C LYS A 150 -5.75 -19.35 7.74
N GLY A 151 -5.99 -18.71 6.61
CA GLY A 151 -6.68 -19.26 5.45
C GLY A 151 -5.69 -19.82 4.43
N ASN A 152 -5.52 -19.10 3.32
CA ASN A 152 -4.70 -19.53 2.19
C ASN A 152 -3.37 -18.78 2.13
N ILE A 153 -2.34 -19.47 1.64
CA ILE A 153 -1.06 -18.86 1.30
C ILE A 153 -0.66 -19.24 -0.13
N GLU A 154 -0.25 -18.25 -0.91
CA GLU A 154 0.38 -18.40 -2.23
C GLU A 154 1.74 -17.72 -2.21
N VAL A 155 2.80 -18.42 -2.62
CA VAL A 155 4.17 -17.90 -2.61
C VAL A 155 4.80 -18.14 -3.98
N SER A 156 5.37 -17.08 -4.57
CA SER A 156 6.19 -17.19 -5.78
C SER A 156 7.48 -17.96 -5.50
N GLU A 157 7.92 -18.76 -6.47
CA GLU A 157 9.23 -19.44 -6.43
C GLU A 157 10.42 -18.46 -6.36
N LYS A 158 10.20 -17.18 -6.68
CA LYS A 158 11.21 -16.11 -6.60
C LYS A 158 11.17 -15.33 -5.28
N ALA A 159 10.29 -15.69 -4.36
CA ALA A 159 10.24 -15.10 -3.03
C ALA A 159 11.16 -15.86 -2.07
N ILE A 160 11.78 -15.14 -1.15
CA ILE A 160 12.56 -15.71 -0.05
C ILE A 160 11.76 -15.49 1.23
N ILE A 161 11.38 -16.57 1.90
CA ILE A 161 10.69 -16.51 3.19
C ILE A 161 11.45 -17.37 4.18
N ASN A 162 11.80 -16.81 5.34
CA ASN A 162 12.56 -17.53 6.37
C ASN A 162 11.65 -18.45 7.21
N GLU A 163 10.47 -17.97 7.64
CA GLU A 163 9.52 -18.75 8.44
C GLU A 163 8.08 -18.60 7.92
N VAL A 164 7.35 -19.71 7.84
CA VAL A 164 5.92 -19.74 7.46
C VAL A 164 5.13 -20.47 8.54
N ILE A 165 4.15 -19.79 9.14
CA ILE A 165 3.34 -20.29 10.24
C ILE A 165 1.86 -20.26 9.84
N LYS A 166 1.19 -21.40 9.98
CA LYS A 166 -0.27 -21.47 9.91
C LYS A 166 -0.86 -21.37 11.32
N LEU A 167 -1.75 -20.40 11.53
CA LEU A 167 -2.45 -20.14 12.80
C LEU A 167 -3.77 -20.90 12.92
#